data_AF-A0A9Q9HVH2-F1
#
_entry.id   AF-A0A9Q9HVH2-F1
#
_cell.length_a   1.000
_cell.length_b   1.000
_cell.length_c   1.000
_cell.angle_alpha   90.00
_cell.angle_beta   90.00
_cell.angle_gamma   90.00
#
_symmetry.space_group_name_H-M   'P 1'
#
loop_
_entity.id
_entity.type
_entity.pdbx_description
1 polymer ?
#
loop_
_entity_poly.entity_id
_entity_poly.type
_entity_poly.pdbx_seq_one_letter_code
_entity_poly.pdbx_strand_id
1 'polypeptide(L)' 'MPGQKRLEAEPVKRILDAETGEVVGWLYKWNTGALVPMWKNGKRTDVIYQ' A
#
# COMPACT_ATOMS: atom_id res chain seq x y z
N MET A 1 -8.14 -1.85 31.68
CA MET A 1 -8.58 -1.31 30.37
C MET A 1 -7.81 -2.07 29.31
N PRO A 2 -8.38 -3.12 28.68
CA PRO A 2 -7.58 -4.03 27.89
C PRO A 2 -7.29 -3.42 26.52
N GLY A 3 -6.01 -3.15 26.29
CA GLY A 3 -5.33 -3.08 25.00
C GLY A 3 -6.15 -2.62 23.79
N GLN A 4 -6.24 -1.31 23.59
CA GLN A 4 -6.55 -0.80 22.26
C GLN A 4 -5.37 -1.19 21.35
N LYS A 5 -5.53 -2.27 20.57
CA LYS A 5 -4.57 -2.63 19.52
C LYS A 5 -4.40 -1.39 18.64
N ARG A 6 -3.18 -0.85 18.61
CA ARG A 6 -2.86 0.30 17.76
C ARG A 6 -3.15 -0.10 16.32
N LEU A 7 -3.75 0.82 15.55
CA LEU A 7 -3.90 0.61 14.12
C LEU A 7 -2.51 0.68 13.52
N GLU A 8 -2.00 -0.47 13.10
CA GLU A 8 -0.69 -0.63 12.50
C GLU A 8 -0.89 -1.04 11.06
N ALA A 9 -0.10 -0.44 10.18
CA ALA A 9 -0.11 -0.67 8.76
C ALA A 9 1.26 -1.20 8.34
N GLU A 10 1.30 -2.40 7.75
CA GLU A 10 2.53 -2.99 7.26
C GLU A 10 2.57 -2.92 5.73
N PRO A 11 3.72 -2.54 5.13
CA PRO A 11 3.87 -2.57 3.68
C PRO A 11 3.87 -4.04 3.21
N VAL A 12 2.87 -4.42 2.44
CA VAL A 12 2.70 -5.80 1.94
C VAL A 12 3.14 -5.98 0.50
N LYS A 13 3.00 -4.95 -0.33
CA LYS A 13 3.38 -5.00 -1.75
C LYS A 13 3.88 -3.65 -2.23
N ARG A 14 4.69 -3.66 -3.27
CA ARG A 14 5.06 -2.47 -4.04
C ARG A 14 4.07 -2.30 -5.18
N ILE A 15 3.78 -1.05 -5.48
CA ILE A 15 2.99 -0.66 -6.65
C ILE A 15 4.01 -0.14 -7.66
N LEU A 16 4.17 -0.89 -8.75
CA LEU A 16 5.05 -0.55 -9.85
C LEU A 16 4.24 0.06 -10.98
N ASP A 17 4.82 1.04 -11.66
CA ASP A 17 4.30 1.54 -12.91
C ASP A 17 4.35 0.44 -13.98
N ALA A 18 3.26 0.24 -14.73
CA ALA A 18 3.22 -0.80 -15.73
C ALA A 18 4.06 -0.47 -16.98
N GLU A 19 4.29 0.81 -17.28
CA GLU A 19 5.05 1.23 -18.45
C GLU A 19 6.55 1.26 -18.17
N THR A 20 6.95 1.82 -17.03
CA THR A 20 8.38 2.02 -16.69
C THR A 20 8.94 0.98 -15.71
N GLY A 21 8.07 0.28 -14.97
CA GLY A 21 8.47 -0.61 -13.88
C GLY A 21 8.92 0.11 -12.61
N GLU A 22 8.80 1.43 -12.54
CA GLU A 22 9.24 2.21 -11.38
C GLU A 22 8.29 2.04 -10.19
N VAL A 23 8.81 2.12 -8.96
CA VAL A 23 7.98 2.11 -7.75
C VAL A 23 7.22 3.43 -7.63
N VAL A 24 5.92 3.38 -7.89
CA VAL A 24 5.00 4.53 -7.80
C VAL A 24 4.21 4.54 -6.50
N GLY A 25 4.26 3.47 -5.72
CA GLY A 25 3.59 3.40 -4.42
C GLY A 25 3.83 2.09 -3.67
N TRP A 26 3.12 1.97 -2.55
CA TRP A 26 3.11 0.77 -1.72
C TRP A 26 1.69 0.47 -1.28
N LEU A 27 1.36 -0.81 -1.26
CA LEU A 27 0.14 -1.31 -0.67
C LEU A 27 0.41 -1.63 0.78
N TYR A 28 -0.32 -0.98 1.68
CA TYR A 28 -0.27 -1.23 3.10
C TYR A 28 -1.46 -2.10 3.51
N LYS A 29 -1.19 -3.09 4.35
CA LYS A 29 -2.23 -3.89 5.02
C LYS A 29 -2.33 -3.43 6.46
N TRP A 30 -3.51 -2.94 6.81
CA TRP A 30 -3.84 -2.67 8.19
C TRP A 30 -4.12 -3.97 8.92
N ASN A 31 -3.83 -3.99 10.21
CA ASN A 31 -4.21 -5.09 11.10
C ASN A 31 -5.74 -5.35 11.17
N THR A 32 -6.57 -4.42 10.68
CA THR A 32 -8.02 -4.60 10.47
C THR A 32 -8.36 -5.43 9.23
N GLY A 33 -7.37 -5.73 8.38
CA GLY A 33 -7.56 -6.39 7.09
C GLY A 33 -7.77 -5.43 5.92
N ALA A 34 -7.89 -4.12 6.17
CA ALA A 34 -7.99 -3.12 5.12
C ALA A 34 -6.68 -3.02 4.32
N LEU A 35 -6.79 -2.98 2.99
CA LEU A 35 -5.68 -2.74 2.08
C LEU A 35 -5.77 -1.31 1.54
N VAL A 36 -4.74 -0.51 1.77
CA VAL A 36 -4.72 0.89 1.36
C VAL A 36 -3.48 1.16 0.51
N PRO A 37 -3.65 1.57 -0.76
CA PRO A 37 -2.52 1.97 -1.59
C PRO A 37 -2.10 3.41 -1.26
N MET A 38 -0.83 3.60 -0.94
CA MET A 38 -0.17 4.91 -0.85
C MET A 38 0.66 5.14 -2.10
N TRP A 39 0.45 6.30 -2.73
CA TRP A 39 1.06 6.66 -4.01
C TRP A 39 2.03 7.81 -3.81
N LYS A 40 3.20 7.74 -4.45
CA LYS A 40 4.24 8.77 -4.36
C LYS A 40 3.89 10.02 -5.20
N ASN A 41 3.42 9.83 -6.43
CA ASN A 41 3.15 10.90 -7.41
C ASN A 41 1.71 10.88 -7.94
N GLY A 42 0.75 10.68 -7.03
CA GLY A 42 -0.66 10.59 -7.37
C GLY A 42 -1.10 9.20 -7.82
N LYS A 43 -2.41 8.98 -7.81
CA LYS A 43 -3.00 7.69 -8.16
C LYS A 43 -2.81 7.41 -9.66
N ARG A 44 -2.18 6.28 -9.98
CA ARG A 44 -2.08 5.77 -11.35
C ARG A 44 -3.04 4.61 -11.56
N THR A 45 -3.58 4.48 -12.77
CA THR A 45 -4.47 3.39 -13.17
C THR A 45 -3.70 2.18 -13.68
N ASP A 46 -2.58 2.42 -14.35
CA ASP A 46 -1.78 1.40 -15.03
C ASP A 46 -0.62 0.97 -14.15
N VAL A 47 -0.92 0.13 -13.16
CA VAL A 47 0.07 -0.33 -12.17
C VAL A 47 0.02 -1.82 -11.89
N ILE A 48 1.17 -2.34 -11.49
CA ILE A 48 1.39 -3.75 -11.13
C ILE A 48 1.65 -3.84 -9.63
N TYR A 49 0.90 -4.71 -8.94
CA TYR A 49 1.10 -4.99 -7.51
C TYR A 49 2.03 -6.19 -7.32
N GLN A 50 3.28 -5.92 -6.95
CA GLN A 50 4.30 -6.95 -6.72
C GLN A 50 4.63 -7.13 -5.24
#